data_AF-A0AAE4LYA2-F1
#
_entry.id   AF-A0AAE4LYA2-F1
#
_cell.length_a   1.000
_cell.length_b   1.000
_cell.length_c   1.000
_cell.angle_alpha   90.00
_cell.angle_beta   90.00
_cell.angle_gamma   90.00
#
_symmetry.space_group_name_H-M   'P 1'
#
loop_
_entity.id
_entity.type
_entity.pdbx_description
1 polymer ?
#
loop_
_entity_poly.entity_id
_entity_poly.type
_entity_poly.pdbx_seq_one_letter_code
_entity_poly.pdbx_strand_id
1 'polypeptide(L)' 'MKRWVLDIICCPVCKGKFMLTEMEGNDTDIVEGLLTCTSCKRVYPISSGIANLLPKEEK' A
#
# COMPACT_ATOMS: atom_id res chain seq x y z
N MET A 1 -6.33 1.75 -7.50
CA MET A 1 -5.21 0.79 -7.34
C MET A 1 -5.80 -0.59 -7.48
N LYS A 2 -5.32 -1.37 -8.46
CA LYS A 2 -5.90 -2.71 -8.64
C LYS A 2 -5.48 -3.65 -7.50
N ARG A 3 -6.43 -4.41 -6.97
CA ARG A 3 -6.23 -5.29 -5.78
C ARG A 3 -5.17 -6.37 -6.02
N TRP A 4 -5.09 -6.93 -7.23
CA TRP A 4 -4.08 -7.92 -7.64
C TRP A 4 -2.64 -7.38 -7.62
N VAL A 5 -2.44 -6.06 -7.61
CA VAL A 5 -1.09 -5.48 -7.53
C VAL A 5 -0.44 -5.85 -6.20
N LEU A 6 -1.23 -6.08 -5.14
CA LEU A 6 -0.74 -6.51 -3.83
C LEU A 6 0.01 -7.84 -3.85
N ASP A 7 -0.34 -8.72 -4.79
CA ASP A 7 0.31 -10.02 -4.95
C ASP A 7 1.69 -9.90 -5.62
N ILE A 8 1.97 -8.80 -6.33
CA ILE A 8 3.24 -8.58 -7.05
C ILE A 8 4.16 -7.55 -6.39
N ILE A 9 3.63 -6.64 -5.57
CA ILE A 9 4.44 -5.61 -4.90
C ILE A 9 4.91 -6.07 -3.52
N CYS A 10 6.06 -5.56 -3.12
CA CYS A 10 6.62 -5.76 -1.78
C CYS A 10 7.18 -4.45 -1.25
N CYS A 11 7.51 -4.40 0.04
CA CYS A 11 8.06 -3.19 0.63
C CYS A 11 9.39 -2.79 -0.06
N PRO A 12 9.54 -1.55 -0.54
CA PRO A 12 10.76 -1.12 -1.23
C PRO A 12 12.00 -1.10 -0.32
N VAL A 13 11.81 -1.16 1.00
CA VAL A 13 12.87 -1.05 2.01
C VAL A 13 13.34 -2.42 2.49
N CYS A 14 12.39 -3.29 2.86
CA CYS A 14 12.69 -4.59 3.49
C CYS A 14 12.18 -5.79 2.69
N LYS A 15 11.51 -5.57 1.55
CA LYS A 15 10.88 -6.61 0.70
C LYS A 15 9.85 -7.48 1.44
N GLY A 16 9.37 -7.02 2.60
CA GLY A 16 8.31 -7.68 3.36
C GLY A 16 6.93 -7.56 2.70
N LYS A 17 5.97 -8.35 3.20
CA LYS A 17 4.59 -8.33 2.73
C LYS A 17 3.82 -7.11 3.22
N PHE A 18 2.92 -6.62 2.38
CA PHE A 18 1.97 -5.58 2.72
C PHE A 18 0.65 -6.15 3.24
N MET A 19 0.06 -5.45 4.18
CA MET A 19 -1.31 -5.60 4.63
C MET A 19 -2.11 -4.40 4.10
N LEU A 20 -3.14 -4.67 3.32
CA LEU A 20 -4.07 -3.65 2.82
C LEU A 20 -5.16 -3.40 3.85
N THR A 21 -5.40 -2.12 4.14
CA THR A 21 -6.61 -1.62 4.77
C THR A 21 -7.38 -0.82 3.72
N GLU A 22 -8.46 -1.38 3.17
CA GLU A 22 -9.33 -0.64 2.25
C GLU A 22 -10.21 0.34 3.05
N MET A 23 -10.30 1.58 2.58
CA MET A 23 -11.23 2.57 3.11
C MET A 23 -12.35 2.85 2.11
N GLU A 24 -12.00 2.96 0.84
CA GLU A 24 -12.95 3.21 -0.24
C GLU A 24 -12.48 2.47 -1.50
N GLY A 25 -13.40 1.78 -2.18
CA GLY A 25 -13.07 0.99 -3.36
C GLY A 25 -14.18 0.04 -3.75
N ASN A 26 -13.86 -0.79 -4.72
CA ASN A 26 -14.68 -1.91 -5.19
C ASN A 26 -13.82 -3.19 -5.21
N ASP A 27 -14.41 -4.32 -5.60
CA ASP A 27 -13.73 -5.63 -5.59
C ASP A 27 -12.39 -5.64 -6.34
N THR A 28 -12.28 -4.85 -7.41
CA THR A 28 -11.09 -4.84 -8.28
C THR A 28 -10.17 -3.65 -8.04
N ASP A 29 -10.69 -2.49 -7.67
CA ASP A 29 -9.97 -1.23 -7.56
C ASP A 29 -10.20 -0.55 -6.21
N ILE A 30 -9.08 -0.26 -5.53
CA ILE A 30 -9.03 0.50 -4.29
C ILE A 30 -8.86 1.97 -4.64
N VAL A 31 -9.78 2.83 -4.19
CA VAL A 31 -9.75 4.28 -4.38
C VAL A 31 -8.98 4.96 -3.24
N GLU A 32 -9.35 4.65 -1.99
CA GLU A 32 -8.68 5.12 -0.78
C GLU A 32 -8.32 3.93 0.13
N GLY A 33 -7.15 3.98 0.75
CA GLY A 33 -6.70 2.91 1.63
C GLY A 33 -5.29 3.11 2.19
N LEU A 34 -4.82 2.13 2.95
CA LEU A 34 -3.49 2.13 3.56
C LEU A 34 -2.80 0.79 3.32
N LEU A 35 -1.52 0.84 2.95
CA LEU A 35 -0.64 -0.32 2.85
C LEU A 35 0.35 -0.30 4.01
N THR A 36 0.17 -1.24 4.93
CA THR A 36 1.05 -1.37 6.09
C THR A 36 2.01 -2.54 5.87
N CYS A 37 3.30 -2.29 5.90
CA CYS A 37 4.28 -3.38 5.83
C CYS A 37 4.28 -4.15 7.15
N THR A 38 4.08 -5.45 7.09
CA THR A 38 4.08 -6.32 8.28
C THR A 38 5.47 -6.51 8.90
N SER A 39 6.54 -6.33 8.11
CA SER A 39 7.93 -6.49 8.59
C SER A 39 8.52 -5.21 9.17
N CYS A 40 8.46 -4.08 8.45
CA CYS A 40 9.05 -2.81 8.91
C CYS A 40 8.05 -1.82 9.49
N LYS A 41 6.76 -2.18 9.55
CA LYS A 41 5.64 -1.36 10.07
C LYS A 41 5.45 0.01 9.39
N ARG A 42 6.06 0.22 8.21
CA ARG A 42 5.84 1.43 7.41
C ARG A 42 4.45 1.43 6.81
N VAL A 43 3.84 2.60 6.77
CA VAL A 43 2.50 2.81 6.22
C VAL A 43 2.60 3.68 4.98
N TYR A 44 1.97 3.22 3.91
CA TYR A 44 1.94 3.86 2.60
C TYR A 44 0.48 4.15 2.22
N PRO A 45 0.08 5.43 2.10
CA PRO A 45 -1.30 5.78 1.79
C PRO A 45 -1.62 5.53 0.31
N ILE A 46 -2.85 5.12 0.05
CA ILE A 46 -3.47 5.04 -1.26
C ILE A 46 -4.49 6.16 -1.32
N SER A 47 -4.33 7.07 -2.28
CA SER A 47 -5.35 8.10 -2.54
C SER A 47 -5.57 8.28 -4.03
N SER A 48 -6.83 8.53 -4.42
CA SER A 48 -7.25 8.60 -5.83
C SER A 48 -6.81 7.38 -6.65
N GLY A 49 -6.77 6.21 -5.99
CA GLY A 49 -6.32 4.95 -6.56
C GLY A 49 -4.81 4.84 -6.85
N ILE A 50 -4.00 5.78 -6.37
CA ILE A 50 -2.53 5.79 -6.50
C ILE A 50 -1.92 5.43 -5.14
N ALA A 51 -1.20 4.31 -5.09
CA ALA A 51 -0.46 3.89 -3.89
C ALA A 51 0.87 4.64 -3.80
N ASN A 52 1.03 5.49 -2.80
CA ASN A 52 2.28 6.21 -2.57
C ASN A 52 3.27 5.34 -1.78
N LEU A 53 4.12 4.60 -2.51
CA LEU A 53 5.16 3.73 -1.96
C LEU A 53 6.49 4.45 -1.68
N LEU A 54 6.52 5.79 -1.76
CA LEU A 54 7.72 6.53 -1.41
C LEU A 54 7.94 6.40 0.11
N PRO A 55 9.12 5.94 0.55
CA PRO A 55 9.45 6.01 1.96
C PRO A 55 9.38 7.49 2.36
N LYS A 56 8.51 7.83 3.33
CA LYS A 56 8.52 9.17 3.91
C LYS A 56 9.92 9.39 4.47
N GLU A 57 10.68 10.27 3.83
CA GLU A 57 11.84 10.89 4.45
C GLU A 57 11.27 11.78 5.54
N GLU A 58 11.37 11.34 6.80
CA GLU A 58 11.23 12.26 7.93
C GLU A 58 12.40 13.24 7.82
N LYS A 59 12.09 14.49 7.41
CA LYS A 59 12.99 15.63 7.52
C LYS A 59 13.13 16.05 8.98
#